data_AF-A0A7V9BTF5-F1
#
_entry.id   AF-A0A7V9BTF5-F1
#
_cell.length_a   1.000
_cell.length_b   1.000
_cell.length_c   1.000
_cell.angle_alpha   90.00
_cell.angle_beta   90.00
_cell.angle_gamma   90.00
#
_symmetry.space_group_name_H-M   'P 1'
#
loop_
_entity.id
_entity.type
_entity.pdbx_description
1 polymer ?
#
loop_
_entity_poly.entity_id
_entity_poly.type
_entity_poly.pdbx_seq_one_letter_code
_entity_poly.pdbx_strand_id
1 'polypeptide(L)'
;MVLLTLLLACDERPSDVTPPADTDVATPSPATDEPWGVASTCSAEEPGGFDPFYADGTAFLVYGETPEDLALAEQVQIWYADFFDDLQLRRASELTVDDRAANLMILGMPATNALIGELDGTLAVRFDDVGFEFGGYRYDEPGHGIALVSPSPLAPESWVLLYAGNTLGGAFSVFTVFSGGFDYVTTRGRGTVQQEGDLCHDEWTWFRRYGDDLRKPWDEWVGGLLTVETAHHLFFFEDGSDGDRDADWYPAWQEEEYDRALAMLEVAPLDFPIRTYLYTTRDLKEEMTGFAGNGHANDLNYEVHALYGEETYAVGAHEDVHVLASHRIGQASTTLMGEGLAVWVDGVWVGEPLASWATTFRDAGEIPPLQLLIDNFWGYDDLMTYALAGHFVGFLVDGWGIEATKRIYAAPDLEQALLDETGLALADVEAAWLGSIL
;
A
#
# COMPACT_ATOMS: atom_id res chain seq x y z
N MET A 1 19.62 24.56 5.81
CA MET A 1 19.85 25.21 4.49
C MET A 1 21.34 25.43 4.26
N VAL A 2 22.04 24.38 3.83
CA VAL A 2 23.41 24.44 3.30
C VAL A 2 23.50 23.44 2.17
N LEU A 3 23.68 23.96 0.96
CA LEU A 3 24.00 23.25 -0.27
C LEU A 3 25.43 22.69 -0.15
N LEU A 4 25.67 21.42 -0.46
CA LEU A 4 27.01 20.95 -0.77
C LEU A 4 27.02 20.17 -2.08
N THR A 5 27.57 20.84 -3.09
CA THR A 5 27.93 20.33 -4.41
C THR A 5 29.20 19.49 -4.31
N LEU A 6 29.21 18.30 -4.92
CA LEU A 6 30.46 17.64 -5.30
C LEU A 6 30.37 17.16 -6.76
N LEU A 7 31.07 17.90 -7.61
CA LEU A 7 31.49 17.54 -8.96
C LEU A 7 32.70 16.63 -8.86
N LEU A 8 32.71 15.49 -9.56
CA LEU A 8 33.90 14.94 -10.21
C LEU A 8 33.52 14.24 -11.51
N ALA A 9 34.18 14.67 -12.58
CA ALA A 9 34.01 14.27 -13.96
C ALA A 9 34.81 13.00 -14.29
N CYS A 10 34.35 12.25 -15.30
CA CYS A 10 35.24 11.46 -16.15
C CYS A 10 34.65 11.27 -17.58
N ASP A 11 35.31 11.98 -18.49
CA ASP A 11 35.87 11.51 -19.77
C ASP A 11 35.01 11.41 -21.05
N GLU A 12 35.54 12.07 -22.08
CA GLU A 12 35.02 12.25 -23.43
C GLU A 12 35.33 11.04 -24.31
N ARG A 13 34.41 10.67 -25.22
CA ARG A 13 34.74 10.00 -26.48
C ARG A 13 33.80 10.44 -27.62
N PRO A 14 34.26 10.32 -28.88
CA PRO A 14 34.09 11.37 -29.88
C PRO A 14 32.88 11.23 -30.80
N SER A 15 32.56 12.36 -31.42
CA SER A 15 31.64 12.60 -32.53
C SER A 15 31.82 11.67 -33.74
N ASP A 16 30.70 11.47 -34.43
CA ASP A 16 30.49 11.16 -35.86
C ASP A 16 29.85 9.80 -36.16
N VAL A 17 28.51 9.79 -36.16
CA VAL A 17 27.74 8.99 -37.13
C VAL A 17 26.54 9.83 -37.59
N THR A 18 26.55 10.23 -38.85
CA THR A 18 25.39 10.80 -39.55
C THR A 18 24.45 9.64 -39.92
N PRO A 19 23.14 9.69 -39.62
CA PRO A 19 22.22 8.69 -40.14
C PRO A 19 21.88 9.04 -41.60
N PRO A 20 21.73 8.03 -42.49
CA PRO A 20 21.28 8.27 -43.84
C PRO A 20 19.80 8.68 -43.83
N ALA A 21 19.48 9.62 -44.72
CA ALA A 21 18.10 9.92 -45.07
C ALA A 21 17.48 8.70 -45.74
N ASP A 22 16.36 8.22 -45.21
CA ASP A 22 15.51 7.27 -45.90
C ASP A 22 14.09 7.80 -46.03
N THR A 23 13.60 7.59 -47.24
CA THR A 23 12.37 8.11 -47.86
C THR A 23 11.14 7.27 -47.50
N ASP A 24 9.97 7.91 -47.54
CA ASP A 24 8.61 7.34 -47.52
C ASP A 24 8.46 5.88 -48.00
N VAL A 25 7.89 5.01 -47.15
CA VAL A 25 6.89 4.01 -47.55
C VAL A 25 5.91 3.77 -46.39
N ALA A 26 4.64 4.10 -46.62
CA ALA A 26 3.52 3.71 -45.78
C ALA A 26 3.23 2.20 -45.92
N THR A 27 3.08 1.52 -44.78
CA THR A 27 2.15 0.39 -44.63
C THR A 27 1.86 0.21 -43.13
N PRO A 28 0.61 0.41 -42.66
CA PRO A 28 0.23 -0.08 -41.35
C PRO A 28 0.07 -1.61 -41.45
N SER A 29 0.74 -2.33 -40.57
CA SER A 29 0.68 -3.79 -40.47
C SER A 29 0.68 -4.18 -39.00
N PRO A 30 -0.04 -5.25 -38.68
CA PRO A 30 -1.46 -5.25 -38.30
C PRO A 30 -1.63 -4.91 -36.81
N ALA A 31 -2.86 -4.60 -36.40
CA ALA A 31 -3.27 -4.78 -35.01
C ALA A 31 -2.91 -6.23 -34.63
N THR A 32 -1.90 -6.41 -33.78
CA THR A 32 -1.71 -7.67 -33.09
C THR A 32 -2.92 -7.84 -32.18
N ASP A 33 -3.60 -8.97 -32.32
CA ASP A 33 -4.60 -9.46 -31.39
C ASP A 33 -3.95 -9.63 -30.00
N GLU A 34 -3.70 -8.51 -29.32
CA GLU A 34 -3.44 -8.49 -27.89
C GLU A 34 -4.74 -8.94 -27.22
N PRO A 35 -4.71 -9.96 -26.34
CA PRO A 35 -5.90 -10.44 -25.66
C PRO A 35 -6.41 -9.33 -24.72
N TRP A 36 -7.33 -8.51 -25.25
CA TRP A 36 -8.13 -7.49 -24.59
C TRP A 36 -7.38 -6.31 -23.95
N GLY A 37 -7.80 -5.11 -24.32
CA GLY A 37 -7.73 -3.93 -23.45
C GLY A 37 -6.80 -2.81 -23.88
N VAL A 38 -5.87 -3.01 -24.80
CA VAL A 38 -4.94 -1.96 -25.25
C VAL A 38 -4.43 -2.26 -26.65
N ALA A 39 -4.79 -1.46 -27.66
CA ALA A 39 -4.03 -1.38 -28.92
C ALA A 39 -3.11 -0.15 -28.91
N SER A 40 -2.00 -0.22 -29.66
CA SER A 40 -0.78 0.55 -29.41
C SER A 40 -0.83 2.06 -29.68
N THR A 41 -1.84 2.57 -30.38
CA THR A 41 -2.01 4.00 -30.65
C THR A 41 -3.43 4.31 -31.09
N CYS A 42 -4.01 5.42 -30.62
CA CYS A 42 -5.17 6.03 -31.26
C CYS A 42 -5.05 7.56 -31.28
N SER A 43 -5.80 8.21 -32.18
CA SER A 43 -5.74 9.66 -32.44
C SER A 43 -6.91 10.44 -31.80
N ALA A 44 -7.66 9.82 -30.89
CA ALA A 44 -8.79 10.46 -30.21
C ALA A 44 -8.32 11.50 -29.18
N GLU A 45 -9.21 12.44 -28.85
CA GLU A 45 -8.98 13.44 -27.79
C GLU A 45 -8.78 12.76 -26.43
N GLU A 46 -7.97 13.40 -25.59
CA GLU A 46 -7.60 12.93 -24.26
C GLU A 46 -8.82 12.95 -23.35
N PRO A 47 -9.15 11.85 -22.67
CA PRO A 47 -9.89 11.97 -21.43
C PRO A 47 -8.98 12.73 -20.46
N GLY A 48 -9.43 13.87 -19.95
CA GLY A 48 -8.59 14.79 -19.17
C GLY A 48 -8.37 14.32 -17.73
N GLY A 49 -8.20 13.01 -17.49
CA GLY A 49 -8.20 12.45 -16.13
C GLY A 49 -9.47 12.88 -15.38
N PHE A 50 -9.32 13.68 -14.32
CA PHE A 50 -10.45 14.13 -13.49
C PHE A 50 -11.20 15.35 -14.02
N ASP A 51 -10.70 16.00 -15.08
CA ASP A 51 -11.31 17.20 -15.66
C ASP A 51 -12.83 17.08 -15.89
N PRO A 52 -13.37 15.95 -16.37
CA PRO A 52 -14.82 15.82 -16.55
C PRO A 52 -15.63 15.92 -15.25
N PHE A 53 -15.05 15.50 -14.13
CA PHE A 53 -15.68 15.54 -12.82
C PHE A 53 -15.65 16.96 -12.22
N TYR A 54 -14.64 17.76 -12.54
CA TYR A 54 -14.56 19.16 -12.10
C TYR A 54 -15.44 20.11 -12.91
N ALA A 55 -15.66 19.82 -14.20
CA ALA A 55 -16.42 20.68 -15.10
C ALA A 55 -17.93 20.64 -14.83
N ASP A 56 -18.47 19.47 -14.49
CA ASP A 56 -19.89 19.24 -14.25
C ASP A 56 -20.13 18.91 -12.78
N GLY A 57 -20.62 19.90 -12.03
CA GLY A 57 -20.69 19.90 -10.55
C GLY A 57 -21.69 18.94 -9.90
N THR A 58 -22.03 17.81 -10.51
CA THR A 58 -22.82 16.75 -9.85
C THR A 58 -22.20 15.39 -10.10
N ALA A 59 -21.70 14.78 -9.02
CA ALA A 59 -21.19 13.42 -9.00
C ALA A 59 -21.79 12.64 -7.83
N PHE A 60 -22.08 11.36 -8.04
CA PHE A 60 -22.46 10.44 -6.97
C PHE A 60 -21.29 9.55 -6.60
N LEU A 61 -21.02 9.40 -5.29
CA LEU A 61 -20.11 8.37 -4.79
C LEU A 61 -20.93 7.11 -4.50
N VAL A 62 -20.82 6.15 -5.41
CA VAL A 62 -21.53 4.88 -5.40
C VAL A 62 -20.70 3.83 -4.67
N TYR A 63 -21.25 3.30 -3.59
CA TYR A 63 -20.62 2.26 -2.77
C TYR A 63 -21.43 0.96 -2.80
N GLY A 64 -20.79 -0.11 -2.35
CA GLY A 64 -21.39 -1.45 -2.25
C GLY A 64 -22.45 -1.58 -1.17
N GLU A 65 -22.78 -2.82 -0.82
CA GLU A 65 -23.91 -3.13 0.04
C GLU A 65 -23.52 -3.31 1.53
N THR A 66 -22.24 -3.36 1.87
CA THR A 66 -21.79 -3.66 3.24
C THR A 66 -21.52 -2.40 4.09
N PRO A 67 -21.51 -2.52 5.42
CA PRO A 67 -21.08 -1.43 6.31
C PRO A 67 -19.65 -0.96 6.05
N GLU A 68 -18.75 -1.87 5.66
CA GLU A 68 -17.36 -1.56 5.33
C GLU A 68 -17.26 -0.75 4.04
N ASP A 69 -18.08 -1.07 3.02
CA ASP A 69 -18.17 -0.25 1.80
C ASP A 69 -18.63 1.18 2.13
N LEU A 70 -19.64 1.31 3.00
CA LEU A 70 -20.14 2.62 3.43
C LEU A 70 -19.06 3.40 4.20
N ALA A 71 -18.36 2.75 5.13
CA ALA A 71 -17.30 3.39 5.90
C ALA A 71 -16.17 3.92 5.00
N LEU A 72 -15.76 3.13 3.99
CA LEU A 72 -14.79 3.60 3.00
C LEU A 72 -15.34 4.76 2.17
N ALA A 73 -16.61 4.70 1.76
CA ALA A 73 -17.24 5.77 0.99
C ALA A 73 -17.34 7.09 1.78
N GLU A 74 -17.68 7.02 3.07
CA GLU A 74 -17.68 8.19 3.97
C GLU A 74 -16.28 8.79 4.11
N GLN A 75 -15.25 7.95 4.24
CA GLN A 75 -13.86 8.40 4.27
C GLN A 75 -13.44 9.09 2.97
N VAL A 76 -13.74 8.47 1.82
CA VAL A 76 -13.47 9.04 0.49
C VAL A 76 -14.23 10.35 0.29
N GLN A 77 -15.49 10.43 0.72
CA GLN A 77 -16.27 11.67 0.67
C GLN A 77 -15.60 12.80 1.44
N ILE A 78 -15.03 12.53 2.61
CA ILE A 78 -14.29 13.52 3.40
C ILE A 78 -13.04 14.00 2.65
N TRP A 79 -12.28 13.09 2.05
CA TRP A 79 -11.08 13.44 1.28
C TRP A 79 -11.37 14.30 0.07
N TYR A 80 -12.51 14.05 -0.58
CA TYR A 80 -12.94 14.77 -1.76
C TYR A 80 -13.83 15.99 -1.48
N ALA A 81 -14.12 16.30 -0.21
CA ALA A 81 -15.00 17.40 0.17
C ALA A 81 -14.50 18.78 -0.29
N ASP A 82 -13.17 18.96 -0.41
CA ASP A 82 -12.58 20.22 -0.89
C ASP A 82 -12.63 20.34 -2.43
N PHE A 83 -12.87 19.24 -3.13
CA PHE A 83 -12.85 19.14 -4.59
C PHE A 83 -14.25 19.12 -5.20
N PHE A 84 -15.23 18.62 -4.44
CA PHE A 84 -16.61 18.42 -4.88
C PHE A 84 -17.58 19.04 -3.89
N ASP A 85 -18.24 20.12 -4.30
CA ASP A 85 -19.19 20.87 -3.46
C ASP A 85 -20.42 20.05 -3.02
N ASP A 86 -20.79 18.99 -3.76
CA ASP A 86 -21.97 18.15 -3.50
C ASP A 86 -21.75 16.68 -3.93
N LEU A 87 -20.72 16.03 -3.39
CA LEU A 87 -20.51 14.59 -3.59
C LEU A 87 -21.48 13.78 -2.73
N GLN A 88 -22.54 13.25 -3.33
CA GLN A 88 -23.59 12.53 -2.59
C GLN A 88 -23.34 11.02 -2.58
N LEU A 89 -23.41 10.42 -1.39
CA LEU A 89 -23.34 8.97 -1.25
C LEU A 89 -24.60 8.31 -1.83
N ARG A 90 -24.41 7.23 -2.59
CA ARG A 90 -25.47 6.36 -3.10
C ARG A 90 -25.05 4.90 -2.92
N ARG A 91 -25.95 4.08 -2.39
CA ARG A 91 -25.75 2.63 -2.45
C ARG A 91 -26.02 2.16 -3.87
N ALA A 92 -25.23 1.21 -4.38
CA ALA A 92 -25.39 0.69 -5.74
C ALA A 92 -26.82 0.20 -6.03
N SER A 93 -27.44 -0.52 -5.08
CA SER A 93 -28.82 -1.00 -5.20
C SER A 93 -29.91 0.09 -5.18
N GLU A 94 -29.57 1.31 -4.79
CA GLU A 94 -30.51 2.43 -4.65
C GLU A 94 -30.45 3.42 -5.83
N LEU A 95 -29.57 3.19 -6.81
CA LEU A 95 -29.41 4.07 -7.96
C LEU A 95 -30.68 4.13 -8.81
N THR A 96 -31.19 5.35 -8.98
CA THR A 96 -32.29 5.66 -9.88
C THR A 96 -31.81 5.80 -11.33
N VAL A 97 -32.76 5.92 -12.26
CA VAL A 97 -32.46 6.21 -13.67
C VAL A 97 -31.74 7.56 -13.81
N ASP A 98 -32.13 8.56 -13.01
CA ASP A 98 -31.53 9.89 -13.04
C ASP A 98 -30.12 9.85 -12.43
N ASP A 99 -29.89 9.08 -11.35
CA ASP A 99 -28.54 8.92 -10.79
C ASP A 99 -27.59 8.29 -11.83
N ARG A 100 -28.05 7.27 -12.56
CA ARG A 100 -27.27 6.57 -13.61
C ARG A 100 -26.94 7.43 -14.83
N ALA A 101 -27.62 8.57 -14.99
CA ALA A 101 -27.39 9.54 -16.04
C ALA A 101 -26.45 10.68 -15.61
N ALA A 102 -25.87 10.61 -14.41
CA ALA A 102 -24.90 11.58 -13.90
C ALA A 102 -23.47 10.99 -13.91
N ASN A 103 -22.50 11.82 -13.51
CA ASN A 103 -21.14 11.35 -13.25
C ASN A 103 -21.12 10.45 -12.02
N LEU A 104 -20.47 9.29 -12.11
CA LEU A 104 -20.43 8.29 -11.04
C LEU A 104 -18.98 8.04 -10.61
N MET A 105 -18.72 8.20 -9.32
CA MET A 105 -17.53 7.66 -8.66
C MET A 105 -17.91 6.33 -8.02
N ILE A 106 -17.38 5.22 -8.50
CA ILE A 106 -17.81 3.87 -8.11
C ILE A 106 -16.70 3.22 -7.29
N LEU A 107 -17.03 2.73 -6.11
CA LEU A 107 -16.08 2.22 -5.13
C LEU A 107 -16.38 0.77 -4.73
N GLY A 108 -15.34 -0.05 -4.61
CA GLY A 108 -15.39 -1.31 -3.87
C GLY A 108 -15.00 -2.53 -4.70
N MET A 109 -15.67 -3.66 -4.46
CA MET A 109 -15.40 -4.93 -5.14
C MET A 109 -16.60 -5.36 -5.97
N PRO A 110 -16.41 -6.13 -7.05
CA PRO A 110 -17.52 -6.77 -7.78
C PRO A 110 -18.44 -7.58 -6.87
N ALA A 111 -17.89 -8.22 -5.83
CA ALA A 111 -18.63 -9.04 -4.88
C ALA A 111 -19.60 -8.24 -3.98
N THR A 112 -19.31 -6.97 -3.70
CA THR A 112 -20.10 -6.14 -2.77
C THR A 112 -20.78 -4.95 -3.44
N ASN A 113 -20.32 -4.53 -4.62
CA ASN A 113 -20.89 -3.46 -5.42
C ASN A 113 -21.40 -4.00 -6.76
N ALA A 114 -22.73 -4.23 -6.83
CA ALA A 114 -23.38 -4.80 -8.00
C ALA A 114 -23.22 -3.97 -9.27
N LEU A 115 -22.98 -2.65 -9.15
CA LEU A 115 -22.74 -1.80 -10.31
C LEU A 115 -21.40 -2.12 -10.99
N ILE A 116 -20.37 -2.51 -10.22
CA ILE A 116 -19.09 -2.96 -10.80
C ILE A 116 -19.32 -4.22 -11.64
N GLY A 117 -20.11 -5.17 -11.14
CA GLY A 117 -20.49 -6.37 -11.90
C GLY A 117 -21.36 -6.08 -13.13
N GLU A 118 -22.18 -5.04 -13.10
CA GLU A 118 -22.96 -4.59 -14.27
C GLU A 118 -22.06 -3.98 -15.36
N LEU A 119 -20.99 -3.29 -14.95
CA LEU A 119 -20.04 -2.61 -15.83
C LEU A 119 -18.92 -3.52 -16.34
N ASP A 120 -18.81 -4.75 -15.82
CA ASP A 120 -17.80 -5.72 -16.22
C ASP A 120 -17.77 -5.94 -17.74
N GLY A 121 -16.58 -5.75 -18.33
CA GLY A 121 -16.35 -5.89 -19.77
C GLY A 121 -16.97 -4.80 -20.65
N THR A 122 -17.68 -3.82 -20.07
CA THR A 122 -18.11 -2.60 -20.76
C THR A 122 -17.07 -1.48 -20.64
N LEU A 123 -16.26 -1.53 -19.57
CA LEU A 123 -15.08 -0.70 -19.37
C LEU A 123 -13.82 -1.42 -19.89
N ALA A 124 -12.68 -0.73 -19.89
CA ALA A 124 -11.38 -1.29 -20.27
C ALA A 124 -10.81 -2.33 -19.28
N VAL A 125 -11.61 -2.80 -18.31
CA VAL A 125 -11.26 -3.76 -17.26
C VAL A 125 -12.31 -4.87 -17.21
N ARG A 126 -11.87 -6.08 -16.89
CA ARG A 126 -12.76 -7.21 -16.58
C ARG A 126 -12.55 -7.71 -15.18
N PHE A 127 -13.63 -8.05 -14.51
CA PHE A 127 -13.63 -8.58 -13.16
C PHE A 127 -14.13 -10.01 -13.13
N ASP A 128 -13.63 -10.80 -12.18
CA ASP A 128 -14.22 -12.07 -11.80
C ASP A 128 -14.13 -12.27 -10.28
N ASP A 129 -14.42 -13.48 -9.81
CA ASP A 129 -14.48 -13.81 -8.39
C ASP A 129 -13.13 -13.76 -7.67
N VAL A 130 -12.00 -13.77 -8.41
CA VAL A 130 -10.65 -13.84 -7.84
C VAL A 130 -9.73 -12.70 -8.31
N GLY A 131 -10.24 -11.77 -9.11
CA GLY A 131 -9.53 -10.54 -9.41
C GLY A 131 -9.97 -9.83 -10.69
N PHE A 132 -9.04 -9.19 -11.38
CA PHE A 132 -9.33 -8.47 -12.62
C PHE A 132 -8.28 -8.65 -13.72
N GLU A 133 -8.68 -8.41 -14.96
CA GLU A 133 -7.82 -8.34 -16.13
C GLU A 133 -7.80 -6.92 -16.69
N PHE A 134 -6.61 -6.38 -16.92
CA PHE A 134 -6.42 -5.06 -17.49
C PHE A 134 -5.11 -5.00 -18.29
N GLY A 135 -5.16 -4.39 -19.48
CA GLY A 135 -3.97 -4.17 -20.32
C GLY A 135 -3.22 -5.44 -20.73
N GLY A 136 -3.92 -6.56 -20.92
CA GLY A 136 -3.32 -7.86 -21.25
C GLY A 136 -2.74 -8.63 -20.05
N TYR A 137 -2.95 -8.13 -18.82
CA TYR A 137 -2.43 -8.74 -17.61
C TYR A 137 -3.53 -9.13 -16.64
N ARG A 138 -3.22 -10.14 -15.82
CA ARG A 138 -4.06 -10.63 -14.74
C ARG A 138 -3.58 -10.06 -13.41
N TYR A 139 -4.54 -9.63 -12.58
CA TYR A 139 -4.33 -9.08 -11.25
C TYR A 139 -5.19 -9.85 -10.24
N ASP A 140 -4.58 -10.77 -9.50
CA ASP A 140 -5.29 -11.73 -8.63
C ASP A 140 -4.79 -11.76 -7.17
N GLU A 141 -3.76 -10.97 -6.83
CA GLU A 141 -3.37 -10.76 -5.43
C GLU A 141 -4.40 -9.92 -4.65
N PRO A 142 -4.58 -10.15 -3.34
CA PRO A 142 -5.61 -9.44 -2.56
C PRO A 142 -5.41 -7.91 -2.51
N GLY A 143 -4.17 -7.44 -2.53
CA GLY A 143 -3.82 -6.02 -2.53
C GLY A 143 -3.80 -5.38 -3.91
N HIS A 144 -4.24 -6.07 -4.98
CA HIS A 144 -4.38 -5.43 -6.29
C HIS A 144 -5.60 -4.51 -6.35
N GLY A 145 -5.37 -3.31 -6.88
CA GLY A 145 -6.39 -2.29 -7.10
C GLY A 145 -6.28 -1.66 -8.48
N ILE A 146 -7.37 -1.09 -8.97
CA ILE A 146 -7.44 -0.30 -10.20
C ILE A 146 -8.27 0.97 -9.99
N ALA A 147 -7.72 2.11 -10.40
CA ALA A 147 -8.52 3.30 -10.68
C ALA A 147 -8.64 3.48 -12.20
N LEU A 148 -9.82 3.85 -12.67
CA LEU A 148 -10.11 4.01 -14.09
C LEU A 148 -11.13 5.12 -14.31
N VAL A 149 -10.78 6.11 -15.14
CA VAL A 149 -11.70 7.11 -15.67
C VAL A 149 -12.12 6.72 -17.08
N SER A 150 -13.41 6.83 -17.37
CA SER A 150 -13.98 6.49 -18.67
C SER A 150 -15.30 7.21 -18.90
N PRO A 151 -15.67 7.56 -20.15
CA PRO A 151 -17.06 7.73 -20.53
C PRO A 151 -17.97 6.65 -19.93
N SER A 152 -19.14 7.07 -19.43
CA SER A 152 -20.10 6.18 -18.81
C SER A 152 -20.82 5.34 -19.88
N PRO A 153 -20.75 4.00 -19.82
CA PRO A 153 -21.55 3.14 -20.69
C PRO A 153 -23.05 3.21 -20.35
N LEU A 154 -23.42 3.78 -19.20
CA LEU A 154 -24.82 4.00 -18.81
C LEU A 154 -25.40 5.27 -19.42
N ALA A 155 -24.56 6.29 -19.66
CA ALA A 155 -24.96 7.59 -20.18
C ALA A 155 -23.78 8.24 -20.93
N PRO A 156 -23.79 8.29 -22.28
CA PRO A 156 -22.65 8.75 -23.07
C PRO A 156 -22.19 10.19 -22.84
N GLU A 157 -23.03 11.03 -22.23
CA GLU A 157 -22.70 12.43 -21.89
C GLU A 157 -22.17 12.56 -20.44
N SER A 158 -21.86 11.44 -19.79
CA SER A 158 -21.42 11.39 -18.39
C SER A 158 -20.20 10.49 -18.25
N TRP A 159 -19.59 10.52 -17.07
CA TRP A 159 -18.32 9.88 -16.79
C TRP A 159 -18.42 8.91 -15.61
N VAL A 160 -17.57 7.87 -15.66
CA VAL A 160 -17.34 6.94 -14.57
C VAL A 160 -15.90 7.09 -14.11
N LEU A 161 -15.71 7.21 -12.80
CA LEU A 161 -14.45 7.05 -12.09
C LEU A 161 -14.60 5.81 -11.23
N LEU A 162 -13.96 4.72 -11.63
CA LEU A 162 -13.96 3.47 -10.91
C LEU A 162 -12.76 3.41 -9.97
N TYR A 163 -12.99 3.06 -8.72
CA TYR A 163 -12.01 2.62 -7.74
C TYR A 163 -12.36 1.22 -7.27
N ALA A 164 -11.70 0.23 -7.86
CA ALA A 164 -11.97 -1.17 -7.60
C ALA A 164 -10.73 -1.91 -7.12
N GLY A 165 -10.94 -3.07 -6.50
CA GLY A 165 -9.86 -3.96 -6.13
C GLY A 165 -10.35 -5.37 -5.82
N ASN A 166 -9.39 -6.26 -5.59
CA ASN A 166 -9.66 -7.66 -5.23
C ASN A 166 -10.15 -7.80 -3.79
N THR A 167 -9.80 -6.82 -2.96
CA THR A 167 -10.31 -6.61 -1.61
C THR A 167 -10.69 -5.14 -1.44
N LEU A 168 -11.39 -4.80 -0.35
CA LEU A 168 -11.60 -3.40 0.02
C LEU A 168 -10.27 -2.67 0.26
N GLY A 169 -9.24 -3.38 0.78
CA GLY A 169 -7.88 -2.85 0.92
C GLY A 169 -7.20 -2.56 -0.43
N GLY A 170 -7.39 -3.42 -1.43
CA GLY A 170 -6.94 -3.17 -2.81
C GLY A 170 -7.71 -2.01 -3.47
N ALA A 171 -9.01 -1.86 -3.20
CA ALA A 171 -9.76 -0.69 -3.65
C ALA A 171 -9.33 0.60 -2.93
N PHE A 172 -8.84 0.49 -1.70
CA PHE A 172 -8.28 1.62 -0.94
C PHE A 172 -6.90 2.02 -1.44
N SER A 173 -6.03 1.07 -1.82
CA SER A 173 -4.64 1.34 -2.19
C SER A 173 -4.49 2.27 -3.39
N VAL A 174 -5.47 2.31 -4.28
CA VAL A 174 -5.44 3.23 -5.43
C VAL A 174 -5.57 4.70 -5.00
N PHE A 175 -6.20 5.00 -3.87
CA PHE A 175 -6.27 6.37 -3.34
C PHE A 175 -4.94 6.86 -2.76
N THR A 176 -4.01 5.97 -2.45
CA THR A 176 -2.70 6.38 -1.91
C THR A 176 -1.72 6.83 -2.99
N VAL A 177 -2.06 6.63 -4.27
CA VAL A 177 -1.18 6.98 -5.41
C VAL A 177 -1.86 7.76 -6.52
N PHE A 178 -3.17 7.60 -6.72
CA PHE A 178 -3.82 8.17 -7.89
C PHE A 178 -3.97 9.68 -7.75
N SER A 179 -3.33 10.42 -8.66
CA SER A 179 -3.22 11.89 -8.61
C SER A 179 -3.88 12.60 -9.80
N GLY A 180 -4.89 12.00 -10.42
CA GLY A 180 -5.76 12.68 -11.40
C GLY A 180 -5.15 12.99 -12.76
N GLY A 181 -3.85 12.73 -12.94
CA GLY A 181 -3.10 13.06 -14.16
C GLY A 181 -3.12 12.00 -15.25
N PHE A 182 -3.76 10.85 -15.00
CA PHE A 182 -3.86 9.72 -15.92
C PHE A 182 -5.29 9.17 -15.94
N ASP A 183 -5.65 8.47 -17.00
CA ASP A 183 -6.96 7.81 -17.09
C ASP A 183 -7.05 6.54 -16.27
N TYR A 184 -5.92 5.89 -15.99
CA TYR A 184 -5.90 4.72 -15.15
C TYR A 184 -4.64 4.60 -14.30
N VAL A 185 -4.77 3.89 -13.19
CA VAL A 185 -3.65 3.32 -12.43
C VAL A 185 -4.03 1.92 -11.97
N THR A 186 -3.08 1.01 -11.99
CA THR A 186 -3.17 -0.27 -11.27
C THR A 186 -2.14 -0.27 -10.17
N THR A 187 -2.49 -0.82 -9.02
CA THR A 187 -1.61 -0.86 -7.84
C THR A 187 -1.49 -2.26 -7.29
N ARG A 188 -0.45 -2.45 -6.49
CA ARG A 188 -0.18 -3.65 -5.71
C ARG A 188 0.13 -3.23 -4.28
N GLY A 189 -0.47 -3.93 -3.31
CA GLY A 189 -0.27 -3.63 -1.90
C GLY A 189 -0.68 -2.20 -1.55
N ARG A 190 0.03 -1.57 -0.60
CA ARG A 190 -0.23 -0.18 -0.20
C ARG A 190 0.44 0.83 -1.13
N GLY A 191 0.01 0.86 -2.39
CA GLY A 191 0.35 1.95 -3.31
C GLY A 191 1.63 1.74 -4.13
N THR A 192 2.05 0.51 -4.38
CA THR A 192 3.06 0.29 -5.43
C THR A 192 2.36 0.36 -6.78
N VAL A 193 2.63 1.40 -7.58
CA VAL A 193 2.08 1.53 -8.93
C VAL A 193 2.63 0.41 -9.82
N GLN A 194 1.74 -0.27 -10.53
CA GLN A 194 2.04 -1.38 -11.43
C GLN A 194 1.96 -0.95 -12.89
N GLN A 195 0.93 -0.18 -13.22
CA GLN A 195 0.77 0.49 -14.49
C GLN A 195 0.03 1.80 -14.27
N GLU A 196 0.37 2.82 -15.05
CA GLU A 196 -0.40 4.06 -15.16
C GLU A 196 -0.35 4.58 -16.59
N GLY A 197 -1.30 5.43 -16.97
CA GLY A 197 -1.28 6.06 -18.28
C GLY A 197 -2.65 6.50 -18.78
N ASP A 198 -2.67 6.85 -20.07
CA ASP A 198 -3.84 7.39 -20.73
C ASP A 198 -4.49 6.34 -21.62
N LEU A 199 -5.81 6.32 -21.57
CA LEU A 199 -6.64 5.59 -22.47
C LEU A 199 -7.10 6.51 -23.59
N CYS A 200 -7.40 5.92 -24.72
CA CYS A 200 -8.17 6.60 -25.74
C CYS A 200 -9.15 5.60 -26.33
N HIS A 201 -10.26 6.11 -26.87
CA HIS A 201 -11.34 5.25 -27.34
C HIS A 201 -11.75 5.59 -28.76
N ASP A 202 -12.04 4.54 -29.54
CA ASP A 202 -12.78 4.64 -30.79
C ASP A 202 -14.07 3.83 -30.62
N GLU A 203 -15.20 4.52 -30.59
CA GLU A 203 -16.48 3.99 -30.11
C GLU A 203 -16.35 3.38 -28.70
N TRP A 204 -16.42 2.04 -28.60
CA TRP A 204 -16.30 1.26 -27.35
C TRP A 204 -15.02 0.41 -27.29
N THR A 205 -14.05 0.68 -28.17
CA THR A 205 -12.75 0.00 -28.17
C THR A 205 -11.72 0.90 -27.50
N TRP A 206 -11.03 0.37 -26.50
CA TRP A 206 -10.03 1.09 -25.72
C TRP A 206 -8.60 0.80 -26.20
N PHE A 207 -7.76 1.84 -26.17
CA PHE A 207 -6.38 1.84 -26.60
C PHE A 207 -5.52 2.46 -25.50
N ARG A 208 -4.33 1.91 -25.18
CA ARG A 208 -3.31 2.74 -24.48
C ARG A 208 -2.81 3.74 -25.49
N ARG A 209 -2.71 4.98 -25.05
CA ARG A 209 -1.93 5.97 -25.77
C ARG A 209 -0.51 6.09 -25.22
N TYR A 210 -0.39 6.17 -23.91
CA TYR A 210 0.86 6.21 -23.16
C TYR A 210 0.69 5.38 -21.89
N GLY A 211 1.76 4.79 -21.40
CA GLY A 211 1.77 4.32 -20.05
C GLY A 211 3.06 3.61 -19.70
N ASP A 212 3.47 3.78 -18.45
CA ASP A 212 4.60 3.09 -17.88
C ASP A 212 4.13 1.72 -17.34
N ASP A 213 4.86 0.67 -17.70
CA ASP A 213 4.64 -0.69 -17.16
C ASP A 213 5.74 -0.97 -16.14
N LEU A 214 5.50 -0.52 -14.91
CA LEU A 214 6.45 -0.56 -13.81
C LEU A 214 6.63 -1.96 -13.23
N ARG A 215 5.86 -2.94 -13.73
CA ARG A 215 6.00 -4.36 -13.35
C ARG A 215 7.16 -5.06 -14.00
N LYS A 216 7.57 -4.65 -15.21
CA LYS A 216 8.61 -5.39 -15.93
C LYS A 216 9.90 -5.56 -15.13
N PRO A 217 10.45 -4.50 -14.49
CA PRO A 217 11.60 -4.66 -13.62
C PRO A 217 11.35 -5.65 -12.48
N TRP A 218 10.17 -5.57 -11.84
CA TRP A 218 9.76 -6.47 -10.77
C TRP A 218 9.68 -7.94 -11.24
N ASP A 219 8.97 -8.21 -12.32
CA ASP A 219 8.77 -9.57 -12.86
C ASP A 219 10.09 -10.19 -13.33
N GLU A 220 10.93 -9.39 -13.99
CA GLU A 220 12.28 -9.83 -14.41
C GLU A 220 13.17 -10.14 -13.21
N TRP A 221 13.13 -9.29 -12.17
CA TRP A 221 13.90 -9.49 -10.95
C TRP A 221 13.43 -10.73 -10.18
N VAL A 222 12.13 -10.82 -9.87
CA VAL A 222 11.55 -11.97 -9.14
C VAL A 222 11.77 -13.29 -9.89
N GLY A 223 11.68 -13.28 -11.22
CA GLY A 223 11.95 -14.46 -12.05
C GLY A 223 13.38 -14.99 -11.98
N GLY A 224 14.33 -14.20 -11.45
CA GLY A 224 15.72 -14.57 -11.25
C GLY A 224 16.10 -14.99 -9.83
N LEU A 225 15.18 -14.90 -8.86
CA LEU A 225 15.49 -15.15 -7.45
C LEU A 225 15.55 -16.65 -7.13
N LEU A 226 16.43 -16.99 -6.20
CA LEU A 226 16.40 -18.26 -5.49
C LEU A 226 15.25 -18.25 -4.49
N THR A 227 14.73 -19.44 -4.17
CA THR A 227 13.57 -19.60 -3.29
C THR A 227 13.81 -20.68 -2.24
N VAL A 228 13.47 -20.37 -0.99
CA VAL A 228 13.43 -21.33 0.12
C VAL A 228 12.06 -21.27 0.78
N GLU A 229 11.41 -22.41 0.92
CA GLU A 229 10.10 -22.55 1.57
C GLU A 229 10.25 -23.18 2.95
N THR A 230 9.56 -22.62 3.94
CA THR A 230 9.45 -23.12 5.31
C THR A 230 7.98 -23.35 5.68
N ALA A 231 7.67 -23.55 6.97
CA ALA A 231 6.29 -23.78 7.39
C ALA A 231 5.42 -22.52 7.22
N HIS A 232 5.97 -21.33 7.47
CA HIS A 232 5.22 -20.08 7.47
C HIS A 232 5.78 -19.02 6.52
N HIS A 233 6.86 -19.31 5.79
CA HIS A 233 7.50 -18.35 4.88
C HIS A 233 7.87 -18.94 3.52
N LEU A 234 7.96 -18.03 2.55
CA LEU A 234 8.59 -18.24 1.26
C LEU A 234 9.63 -17.14 1.05
N PHE A 235 10.90 -17.48 1.18
CA PHE A 235 12.03 -16.55 1.08
C PHE A 235 12.49 -16.41 -0.37
N PHE A 236 12.79 -15.19 -0.78
CA PHE A 236 13.33 -14.86 -2.10
C PHE A 236 14.60 -14.02 -1.97
N PHE A 237 15.67 -14.41 -2.67
CA PHE A 237 16.96 -13.71 -2.65
C PHE A 237 17.79 -14.00 -3.90
N GLU A 238 18.74 -13.13 -4.21
CA GLU A 238 19.61 -13.27 -5.41
C GLU A 238 20.67 -14.36 -5.21
N ASP A 239 21.05 -15.07 -6.28
CA ASP A 239 22.18 -16.03 -6.28
C ASP A 239 23.49 -15.33 -5.89
N GLY A 240 24.22 -15.91 -4.94
CA GLY A 240 25.45 -15.36 -4.38
C GLY A 240 25.28 -14.17 -3.42
N SER A 241 24.05 -13.77 -3.08
CA SER A 241 23.75 -12.77 -2.04
C SER A 241 24.05 -13.27 -0.62
N ASP A 242 23.93 -12.39 0.38
CA ASP A 242 23.98 -12.83 1.78
C ASP A 242 22.82 -13.78 2.12
N GLY A 243 21.64 -13.55 1.55
CA GLY A 243 20.48 -14.44 1.73
C GLY A 243 20.75 -15.85 1.21
N ASP A 244 21.44 -15.98 0.08
CA ASP A 244 21.90 -17.27 -0.46
C ASP A 244 22.94 -17.94 0.44
N ARG A 245 23.93 -17.17 0.94
CA ARG A 245 24.97 -17.70 1.83
C ARG A 245 24.42 -18.21 3.16
N ASP A 246 23.35 -17.58 3.65
CA ASP A 246 22.72 -17.89 4.93
C ASP A 246 21.48 -18.78 4.82
N ALA A 247 21.14 -19.24 3.61
CA ALA A 247 19.94 -20.04 3.33
C ALA A 247 19.83 -21.33 4.16
N ASP A 248 20.95 -21.87 4.64
CA ASP A 248 21.00 -23.08 5.47
C ASP A 248 20.53 -22.87 6.92
N TRP A 249 20.48 -21.63 7.43
CA TRP A 249 20.16 -21.37 8.84
C TRP A 249 19.17 -20.22 9.05
N TYR A 250 19.23 -19.15 8.24
CA TYR A 250 18.39 -17.97 8.43
C TYR A 250 16.89 -18.27 8.37
N PRO A 251 16.36 -19.02 7.39
CA PRO A 251 14.94 -19.37 7.34
C PRO A 251 14.44 -20.08 8.60
N ALA A 252 15.27 -20.95 9.21
CA ALA A 252 14.90 -21.65 10.44
C ALA A 252 14.89 -20.71 11.64
N TRP A 253 15.82 -19.74 11.71
CA TRP A 253 15.81 -18.71 12.75
C TRP A 253 14.60 -17.77 12.62
N GLN A 254 14.23 -17.37 11.40
CA GLN A 254 13.04 -16.55 11.18
C GLN A 254 11.75 -17.27 11.61
N GLU A 255 11.66 -18.59 11.44
CA GLU A 255 10.54 -19.39 11.97
C GLU A 255 10.47 -19.35 13.50
N GLU A 256 11.60 -19.35 14.20
CA GLU A 256 11.64 -19.18 15.66
C GLU A 256 11.14 -17.78 16.08
N GLU A 257 11.51 -16.74 15.33
CA GLU A 257 11.01 -15.37 15.55
C GLU A 257 9.51 -15.24 15.28
N TYR A 258 9.00 -15.92 14.24
CA TYR A 258 7.57 -15.99 13.93
C TYR A 258 6.79 -16.70 15.04
N ASP A 259 7.25 -17.86 15.49
CA ASP A 259 6.63 -18.59 16.61
C ASP A 259 6.63 -17.75 17.90
N ARG A 260 7.71 -17.00 18.13
CA ARG A 260 7.82 -16.06 19.25
C ARG A 260 6.81 -14.93 19.12
N ALA A 261 6.64 -14.35 17.93
CA ALA A 261 5.64 -13.32 17.66
C ALA A 261 4.22 -13.86 17.89
N LEU A 262 3.89 -15.05 17.39
CA LEU A 262 2.59 -15.70 17.63
C LEU A 262 2.30 -15.88 19.13
N ALA A 263 3.31 -16.32 19.88
CA ALA A 263 3.19 -16.53 21.33
C ALA A 263 3.01 -15.22 22.09
N MET A 264 3.78 -14.18 21.77
CA MET A 264 3.68 -12.86 22.41
C MET A 264 2.36 -12.16 22.08
N LEU A 265 1.92 -12.28 20.82
CA LEU A 265 0.68 -11.71 20.36
C LEU A 265 -0.53 -12.59 20.72
N GLU A 266 -0.37 -13.83 21.20
CA GLU A 266 -1.47 -14.77 21.44
C GLU A 266 -2.44 -14.86 20.23
N VAL A 267 -1.89 -15.06 19.02
CA VAL A 267 -2.68 -15.21 17.78
C VAL A 267 -2.40 -16.56 17.11
N ALA A 268 -3.34 -17.00 16.28
CA ALA A 268 -3.16 -18.18 15.44
C ALA A 268 -2.22 -17.89 14.26
N PRO A 269 -1.46 -18.88 13.78
CA PRO A 269 -0.64 -18.75 12.56
C PRO A 269 -1.50 -18.34 11.37
N LEU A 270 -0.88 -17.72 10.36
CA LEU A 270 -1.55 -17.31 9.14
C LEU A 270 -1.97 -18.53 8.31
N ASP A 271 -3.00 -18.33 7.48
CA ASP A 271 -3.49 -19.39 6.58
C ASP A 271 -2.62 -19.54 5.32
N PHE A 272 -1.77 -18.54 5.05
CA PHE A 272 -0.85 -18.47 3.92
C PHE A 272 0.55 -18.08 4.42
N PRO A 273 1.61 -18.57 3.76
CA PRO A 273 2.97 -18.18 4.11
C PRO A 273 3.24 -16.71 3.80
N ILE A 274 4.11 -16.08 4.60
CA ILE A 274 4.64 -14.76 4.32
C ILE A 274 5.71 -14.87 3.23
N ARG A 275 5.56 -14.08 2.16
CA ARG A 275 6.56 -13.94 1.11
C ARG A 275 7.60 -12.91 1.55
N THR A 276 8.82 -13.37 1.80
CA THR A 276 9.90 -12.53 2.33
C THR A 276 10.94 -12.28 1.24
N TYR A 277 11.01 -11.05 0.75
CA TYR A 277 11.97 -10.59 -0.24
C TYR A 277 13.18 -9.96 0.44
N LEU A 278 14.36 -10.55 0.23
CA LEU A 278 15.62 -10.09 0.79
C LEU A 278 16.43 -9.34 -0.28
N TYR A 279 16.66 -8.06 -0.02
CA TYR A 279 17.33 -7.15 -0.95
C TYR A 279 18.77 -6.92 -0.53
N THR A 280 19.68 -6.96 -1.50
CA THR A 280 21.11 -6.74 -1.28
C THR A 280 21.46 -5.29 -1.00
N THR A 281 20.70 -4.34 -1.56
CA THR A 281 20.93 -2.89 -1.41
C THR A 281 19.62 -2.11 -1.22
N ARG A 282 19.73 -0.91 -0.64
CA ARG A 282 18.62 0.04 -0.49
C ARG A 282 18.08 0.51 -1.84
N ASP A 283 18.98 0.81 -2.77
CA ASP A 283 18.62 1.30 -4.10
C ASP A 283 17.78 0.25 -4.86
N LEU A 284 18.19 -1.03 -4.83
CA LEU A 284 17.40 -2.11 -5.44
C LEU A 284 16.02 -2.23 -4.78
N LYS A 285 15.96 -2.17 -3.45
CA LYS A 285 14.67 -2.23 -2.73
C LYS A 285 13.76 -1.05 -3.09
N GLU A 286 14.29 0.17 -3.12
CA GLU A 286 13.54 1.36 -3.52
C GLU A 286 13.07 1.27 -4.97
N GLU A 287 13.92 0.80 -5.89
CA GLU A 287 13.56 0.58 -7.29
C GLU A 287 12.40 -0.42 -7.44
N MET A 288 12.44 -1.53 -6.69
CA MET A 288 11.45 -2.60 -6.80
C MET A 288 10.14 -2.31 -6.06
N THR A 289 10.17 -1.52 -4.98
CA THR A 289 9.02 -1.36 -4.07
C THR A 289 8.50 0.07 -3.98
N GLY A 290 9.30 1.06 -4.41
CA GLY A 290 9.07 2.48 -4.16
C GLY A 290 9.41 2.93 -2.74
N PHE A 291 9.94 2.04 -1.87
CA PHE A 291 10.17 2.33 -0.46
C PHE A 291 11.64 2.14 -0.05
N ALA A 292 12.29 3.27 0.25
CA ALA A 292 13.71 3.34 0.60
C ALA A 292 14.04 2.88 2.05
N GLY A 293 13.06 2.58 2.91
CA GLY A 293 13.31 2.15 4.29
C GLY A 293 14.01 0.77 4.40
N ASN A 294 14.45 0.40 5.60
CA ASN A 294 15.21 -0.84 5.83
C ASN A 294 14.35 -2.10 5.68
N GLY A 295 13.15 -2.07 6.24
CA GLY A 295 12.12 -3.09 6.14
C GLY A 295 10.79 -2.42 5.80
N HIS A 296 9.86 -3.17 5.24
CA HIS A 296 8.43 -2.87 5.34
C HIS A 296 7.61 -4.11 5.04
N ALA A 297 6.42 -4.18 5.63
CA ALA A 297 5.40 -5.16 5.30
C ALA A 297 4.43 -4.62 4.25
N ASN A 298 4.11 -5.45 3.27
CA ASN A 298 2.92 -5.32 2.43
C ASN A 298 1.89 -6.34 2.93
N ASP A 299 1.21 -5.94 4.00
CA ASP A 299 0.31 -6.79 4.77
C ASP A 299 -0.85 -7.35 3.94
N LEU A 300 -1.43 -6.56 3.03
CA LEU A 300 -2.50 -7.02 2.13
C LEU A 300 -2.09 -8.25 1.30
N ASN A 301 -0.81 -8.35 0.95
CA ASN A 301 -0.27 -9.41 0.10
C ASN A 301 0.51 -10.48 0.86
N TYR A 302 0.51 -10.45 2.20
CA TYR A 302 1.31 -11.34 3.04
C TYR A 302 2.80 -11.25 2.70
N GLU A 303 3.33 -10.03 2.64
CA GLU A 303 4.67 -9.76 2.14
C GLU A 303 5.52 -8.99 3.14
N VAL A 304 6.80 -9.33 3.16
CA VAL A 304 7.84 -8.62 3.89
C VAL A 304 8.98 -8.32 2.91
N HIS A 305 9.45 -7.08 2.93
CA HIS A 305 10.55 -6.61 2.09
C HIS A 305 11.65 -6.04 2.97
N ALA A 306 12.78 -6.73 3.05
CA ALA A 306 13.84 -6.42 4.01
C ALA A 306 15.21 -6.29 3.34
N LEU A 307 16.00 -5.32 3.80
CA LEU A 307 17.44 -5.28 3.49
C LEU A 307 18.15 -6.44 4.19
N TYR A 308 18.94 -7.18 3.42
CA TYR A 308 19.78 -8.26 3.87
C TYR A 308 21.08 -8.25 3.07
N GLY A 309 21.97 -7.33 3.42
CA GLY A 309 23.22 -7.11 2.71
C GLY A 309 23.93 -5.82 3.06
N GLU A 310 25.15 -5.68 2.50
CA GLU A 310 26.15 -4.58 2.55
C GLU A 310 26.53 -3.96 3.91
N GLU A 311 25.64 -3.95 4.91
CA GLU A 311 25.85 -3.49 6.30
C GLU A 311 24.57 -3.58 7.15
N THR A 312 23.40 -3.89 6.57
CA THR A 312 22.10 -3.89 7.25
C THR A 312 21.38 -5.23 7.08
N TYR A 313 20.90 -5.77 8.21
CA TYR A 313 20.06 -6.96 8.27
C TYR A 313 18.76 -6.58 8.97
N ALA A 314 17.77 -6.16 8.18
CA ALA A 314 16.48 -5.67 8.64
C ALA A 314 15.45 -6.80 8.74
N VAL A 315 15.83 -7.87 9.44
CA VAL A 315 15.08 -9.13 9.55
C VAL A 315 14.75 -9.44 11.01
N GLY A 316 13.90 -10.43 11.23
CA GLY A 316 13.34 -10.76 12.54
C GLY A 316 11.82 -10.53 12.56
N ALA A 317 11.25 -10.54 13.76
CA ALA A 317 9.80 -10.52 13.94
C ALA A 317 9.12 -9.20 13.53
N HIS A 318 9.86 -8.09 13.48
CA HIS A 318 9.31 -6.75 13.27
C HIS A 318 8.27 -6.66 12.13
N GLU A 319 8.67 -7.01 10.92
CA GLU A 319 7.80 -6.89 9.74
C GLU A 319 6.74 -8.00 9.70
N ASP A 320 7.04 -9.19 10.24
CA ASP A 320 6.06 -10.26 10.39
C ASP A 320 4.94 -9.84 11.34
N VAL A 321 5.23 -9.04 12.38
CA VAL A 321 4.23 -8.52 13.31
C VAL A 321 3.22 -7.62 12.59
N HIS A 322 3.65 -6.81 11.62
CA HIS A 322 2.71 -6.01 10.84
C HIS A 322 1.76 -6.89 10.01
N VAL A 323 2.28 -7.94 9.37
CA VAL A 323 1.44 -8.91 8.63
C VAL A 323 0.50 -9.66 9.58
N LEU A 324 1.03 -10.20 10.68
CA LEU A 324 0.26 -10.92 11.69
C LEU A 324 -0.85 -10.07 12.30
N ALA A 325 -0.52 -8.85 12.70
CA ALA A 325 -1.47 -7.94 13.33
C ALA A 325 -2.58 -7.57 12.36
N SER A 326 -2.25 -7.22 11.12
CA SER A 326 -3.22 -6.90 10.06
C SER A 326 -4.29 -8.00 9.88
N HIS A 327 -3.86 -9.28 9.88
CA HIS A 327 -4.74 -10.41 9.59
C HIS A 327 -5.38 -11.07 10.82
N ARG A 328 -4.85 -10.86 12.03
CA ARG A 328 -5.33 -11.54 13.25
C ARG A 328 -5.85 -10.59 14.33
N ILE A 329 -5.53 -9.30 14.26
CA ILE A 329 -5.91 -8.29 15.25
C ILE A 329 -6.74 -7.19 14.57
N GLY A 330 -6.26 -6.63 13.47
CA GLY A 330 -6.83 -5.50 12.76
C GLY A 330 -5.75 -4.51 12.32
N GLN A 331 -6.16 -3.35 11.82
CA GLN A 331 -5.25 -2.27 11.44
C GLN A 331 -4.95 -1.36 12.61
N ALA A 332 -3.69 -0.96 12.79
CA ALA A 332 -3.34 0.07 13.75
C ALA A 332 -4.03 1.40 13.38
N SER A 333 -4.66 2.06 14.34
CA SER A 333 -5.22 3.39 14.13
C SER A 333 -4.18 4.51 14.16
N THR A 334 -3.00 4.24 14.71
CA THR A 334 -1.90 5.21 14.84
C THR A 334 -0.56 4.55 14.58
N THR A 335 0.40 5.31 14.04
CA THR A 335 1.79 4.84 13.87
C THR A 335 2.42 4.44 15.20
N LEU A 336 2.13 5.16 16.29
CA LEU A 336 2.57 4.81 17.64
C LEU A 336 2.24 3.37 18.00
N MET A 337 1.00 2.94 17.77
CA MET A 337 0.58 1.56 18.08
C MET A 337 1.10 0.56 17.05
N GLY A 338 1.13 0.95 15.77
CA GLY A 338 1.65 0.12 14.66
C GLY A 338 3.10 -0.30 14.87
N GLU A 339 4.00 0.70 14.92
CA GLU A 339 5.44 0.49 15.15
C GLU A 339 5.70 -0.02 16.57
N GLY A 340 4.97 0.51 17.56
CA GLY A 340 5.15 0.13 18.95
C GLY A 340 4.90 -1.37 19.19
N LEU A 341 3.92 -1.97 18.53
CA LEU A 341 3.66 -3.41 18.66
C LEU A 341 4.81 -4.24 18.07
N ALA A 342 5.31 -3.86 16.89
CA ALA A 342 6.44 -4.53 16.24
C ALA A 342 7.73 -4.42 17.08
N VAL A 343 8.08 -3.21 17.53
CA VAL A 343 9.25 -2.97 18.38
C VAL A 343 9.13 -3.64 19.74
N TRP A 344 7.93 -3.67 20.33
CA TRP A 344 7.71 -4.39 21.59
C TRP A 344 7.95 -5.89 21.43
N VAL A 345 7.49 -6.46 20.30
CA VAL A 345 7.81 -7.86 19.98
C VAL A 345 9.30 -8.03 19.78
N ASP A 346 10.02 -7.16 19.10
CA ASP A 346 11.49 -7.25 19.03
C ASP A 346 12.15 -7.20 20.42
N GLY A 347 11.60 -6.40 21.34
CA GLY A 347 12.08 -6.22 22.71
C GLY A 347 13.35 -5.36 22.82
N VAL A 348 13.94 -4.97 21.68
CA VAL A 348 15.12 -4.12 21.55
C VAL A 348 14.92 -3.14 20.40
N TRP A 349 15.64 -2.02 20.43
CA TRP A 349 15.75 -1.11 19.29
C TRP A 349 17.22 -0.74 19.09
N VAL A 350 17.73 -0.94 17.86
CA VAL A 350 19.16 -0.75 17.53
C VAL A 350 20.10 -1.51 18.49
N GLY A 351 19.69 -2.72 18.87
CA GLY A 351 20.44 -3.63 19.74
C GLY A 351 20.39 -3.34 21.24
N GLU A 352 19.69 -2.28 21.67
CA GLU A 352 19.57 -1.90 23.08
C GLU A 352 18.14 -2.16 23.60
N PRO A 353 17.97 -2.60 24.87
CA PRO A 353 16.65 -2.81 25.46
C PRO A 353 15.80 -1.53 25.48
N LEU A 354 14.51 -1.65 25.23
CA LEU A 354 13.58 -0.50 25.17
C LEU A 354 13.56 0.33 26.47
N ALA A 355 13.65 -0.34 27.62
CA ALA A 355 13.74 0.34 28.91
C ALA A 355 15.01 1.20 29.05
N SER A 356 16.13 0.78 28.44
CA SER A 356 17.39 1.53 28.43
C SER A 356 17.23 2.86 27.68
N TRP A 357 16.58 2.81 26.51
CA TRP A 357 16.24 4.00 25.72
C TRP A 357 15.28 4.93 26.46
N ALA A 358 14.19 4.38 27.02
CA ALA A 358 13.21 5.17 27.75
C ALA A 358 13.85 5.93 28.93
N THR A 359 14.71 5.26 29.73
CA THR A 359 15.47 5.91 30.81
C THR A 359 16.41 6.99 30.26
N THR A 360 17.11 6.72 29.15
CA THR A 360 18.01 7.69 28.52
C THR A 360 17.29 8.97 28.10
N PHE A 361 16.18 8.86 27.38
CA PHE A 361 15.41 10.02 26.93
C PHE A 361 14.73 10.76 28.09
N ARG A 362 14.27 10.03 29.12
CA ARG A 362 13.72 10.64 30.35
C ARG A 362 14.78 11.49 31.05
N ASP A 363 15.97 10.94 31.26
CA ASP A 363 17.05 11.62 31.97
C ASP A 363 17.58 12.84 31.20
N ALA A 364 17.49 12.81 29.87
CA ALA A 364 17.75 13.95 29.00
C ALA A 364 16.62 14.99 28.99
N GLY A 365 15.42 14.65 29.47
CA GLY A 365 14.22 15.49 29.39
C GLY A 365 13.67 15.62 27.97
N GLU A 366 13.89 14.59 27.14
CA GLU A 366 13.60 14.59 25.71
C GLU A 366 12.30 13.86 25.35
N ILE A 367 11.67 13.12 26.29
CA ILE A 367 10.42 12.40 26.03
C ILE A 367 9.31 13.39 25.64
N PRO A 368 8.78 13.32 24.40
CA PRO A 368 7.65 14.13 23.99
C PRO A 368 6.38 13.71 24.74
N PRO A 369 5.41 14.63 24.92
CA PRO A 369 4.08 14.26 25.36
C PRO A 369 3.48 13.14 24.49
N LEU A 370 2.75 12.22 25.12
CA LEU A 370 2.16 11.06 24.43
C LEU A 370 1.26 11.49 23.26
N GLN A 371 0.49 12.57 23.41
CA GLN A 371 -0.31 13.15 22.33
C GLN A 371 0.53 13.51 21.10
N LEU A 372 1.75 14.04 21.29
CA LEU A 372 2.61 14.40 20.16
C LEU A 372 3.18 13.18 19.45
N LEU A 373 3.39 12.07 20.16
CA LEU A 373 3.77 10.80 19.54
C LEU A 373 2.60 10.20 18.73
N ILE A 374 1.36 10.40 19.18
CA ILE A 374 0.14 10.01 18.47
C ILE A 374 -0.01 10.84 17.19
N ASP A 375 0.05 12.17 17.32
CA ASP A 375 -0.28 13.10 16.23
C ASP A 375 0.85 13.28 15.21
N ASN A 376 2.11 13.15 15.63
CA ASN A 376 3.28 13.57 14.86
C ASN A 376 4.48 12.63 15.06
N PHE A 377 4.24 11.32 14.97
CA PHE A 377 5.26 10.29 15.14
C PHE A 377 6.53 10.56 14.30
N TRP A 378 6.37 10.85 13.02
CA TRP A 378 7.46 11.12 12.07
C TRP A 378 8.14 12.50 12.23
N GLY A 379 7.64 13.34 13.14
CA GLY A 379 8.21 14.67 13.41
C GLY A 379 9.39 14.66 14.38
N TYR A 380 9.78 13.48 14.88
CA TYR A 380 10.84 13.27 15.85
C TYR A 380 11.86 12.25 15.32
N ASP A 381 12.97 12.09 16.05
CA ASP A 381 14.03 11.15 15.69
C ASP A 381 13.54 9.69 15.81
N ASP A 382 13.81 8.88 14.78
CA ASP A 382 13.36 7.48 14.70
C ASP A 382 13.93 6.60 15.82
N LEU A 383 15.13 6.89 16.33
CA LEU A 383 15.69 6.16 17.47
C LEU A 383 14.78 6.34 18.70
N MET A 384 14.25 7.54 18.86
CA MET A 384 13.40 7.90 19.99
C MET A 384 11.98 7.38 19.83
N THR A 385 11.34 7.63 18.68
CA THR A 385 9.92 7.34 18.48
C THR A 385 9.64 5.85 18.53
N TYR A 386 10.44 5.03 17.85
CA TYR A 386 10.30 3.57 17.86
C TYR A 386 10.57 2.98 19.24
N ALA A 387 11.66 3.39 19.90
CA ALA A 387 11.99 2.87 21.23
C ALA A 387 10.93 3.23 22.28
N LEU A 388 10.45 4.47 22.27
CA LEU A 388 9.38 4.91 23.18
C LEU A 388 8.05 4.23 22.85
N ALA A 389 7.73 4.02 21.57
CA ALA A 389 6.53 3.31 21.14
C ALA A 389 6.52 1.86 21.64
N GLY A 390 7.62 1.12 21.43
CA GLY A 390 7.75 -0.23 21.93
C GLY A 390 7.69 -0.30 23.46
N HIS A 391 8.33 0.64 24.15
CA HIS A 391 8.25 0.73 25.60
C HIS A 391 6.83 1.03 26.09
N PHE A 392 6.10 1.91 25.40
CA PHE A 392 4.71 2.25 25.71
C PHE A 392 3.77 1.06 25.50
N VAL A 393 3.89 0.36 24.38
CA VAL A 393 3.09 -0.85 24.14
C VAL A 393 3.40 -1.93 25.18
N GLY A 394 4.68 -2.12 25.53
CA GLY A 394 5.07 -3.02 26.63
C GLY A 394 4.43 -2.64 27.96
N PHE A 395 4.38 -1.35 28.30
CA PHE A 395 3.68 -0.86 29.49
C PHE A 395 2.18 -1.19 29.47
N LEU A 396 1.51 -1.07 28.31
CA LEU A 396 0.10 -1.45 28.17
C LEU A 396 -0.09 -2.96 28.38
N VAL A 397 0.77 -3.79 27.78
CA VAL A 397 0.72 -5.25 27.94
C VAL A 397 0.96 -5.65 29.39
N ASP A 398 1.95 -5.06 30.06
CA ASP A 398 2.28 -5.37 31.46
C ASP A 398 1.16 -4.93 32.43
N GLY A 399 0.48 -3.83 32.14
CA GLY A 399 -0.58 -3.27 32.99
C GLY A 399 -1.95 -3.94 32.79
N TRP A 400 -2.33 -4.24 31.56
CA TRP A 400 -3.69 -4.65 31.18
C TRP A 400 -3.77 -5.93 30.35
N GLY A 401 -2.63 -6.49 29.94
CA GLY A 401 -2.54 -7.72 29.15
C GLY A 401 -2.72 -7.50 27.65
N ILE A 402 -2.23 -8.47 26.87
CA ILE A 402 -2.20 -8.39 25.40
C ILE A 402 -3.58 -8.22 24.77
N GLU A 403 -4.63 -8.83 25.34
CA GLU A 403 -5.99 -8.72 24.79
C GLU A 403 -6.57 -7.30 24.88
N ALA A 404 -6.28 -6.58 25.96
CA ALA A 404 -6.66 -5.17 26.08
C ALA A 404 -5.85 -4.32 25.08
N THR A 405 -4.54 -4.56 25.00
CA THR A 405 -3.65 -3.87 24.06
C THR A 405 -4.07 -4.06 22.61
N LYS A 406 -4.52 -5.25 22.20
CA LYS A 406 -5.06 -5.52 20.86
C LYS A 406 -6.29 -4.66 20.54
N ARG A 407 -7.20 -4.50 21.51
CA ARG A 407 -8.39 -3.66 21.34
C ARG A 407 -8.03 -2.18 21.24
N ILE A 408 -7.07 -1.72 22.03
CA ILE A 408 -6.50 -0.37 21.94
C ILE A 408 -5.84 -0.16 20.56
N TYR A 409 -5.03 -1.13 20.11
CA TYR A 409 -4.30 -1.09 18.85
C TYR A 409 -5.22 -0.89 17.64
N ALA A 410 -6.31 -1.66 17.57
CA ALA A 410 -7.22 -1.67 16.42
C ALA A 410 -8.36 -0.62 16.51
N ALA A 411 -8.45 0.13 17.61
CA ALA A 411 -9.56 1.05 17.82
C ALA A 411 -9.40 2.33 16.99
N PRO A 412 -10.45 2.80 16.30
CA PRO A 412 -10.38 4.02 15.49
C PRO A 412 -10.16 5.29 16.32
N ASP A 413 -10.54 5.26 17.60
CA ASP A 413 -10.28 6.33 18.57
C ASP A 413 -9.41 5.76 19.70
N LEU A 414 -8.12 6.08 19.64
CA LEU A 414 -7.12 5.57 20.58
C LEU A 414 -7.37 6.08 22.01
N GLU A 415 -7.75 7.35 22.18
CA GLU A 415 -7.99 7.93 23.50
C GLU A 415 -9.20 7.29 24.19
N GLN A 416 -10.28 7.12 23.45
CA GLN A 416 -11.47 6.45 23.96
C GLN A 416 -11.18 4.98 24.29
N ALA A 417 -10.41 4.28 23.46
CA ALA A 417 -10.03 2.90 23.72
C ALA A 417 -9.13 2.75 24.94
N LEU A 418 -8.18 3.67 25.15
CA LEU A 418 -7.39 3.73 26.37
C LEU A 418 -8.30 3.90 27.59
N LEU A 419 -9.28 4.80 27.54
CA LEU A 419 -10.23 4.99 28.65
C LEU A 419 -11.06 3.73 28.91
N ASP A 420 -11.57 3.09 27.87
CA ASP A 420 -12.44 1.92 27.99
C ASP A 420 -11.70 0.69 28.54
N GLU A 421 -10.48 0.45 28.09
CA GLU A 421 -9.69 -0.73 28.47
C GLU A 421 -8.91 -0.53 29.77
N THR A 422 -8.46 0.69 30.05
CA THR A 422 -7.63 0.98 31.23
C THR A 422 -8.37 1.65 32.38
N GLY A 423 -9.50 2.31 32.09
CA GLY A 423 -10.20 3.20 33.03
C GLY A 423 -9.49 4.54 33.25
N LEU A 424 -8.46 4.86 32.48
CA LEU A 424 -7.64 6.07 32.61
C LEU A 424 -7.75 6.94 31.36
N ALA A 425 -7.84 8.26 31.56
CA ALA A 425 -7.71 9.20 30.46
C ALA A 425 -6.27 9.24 29.95
N LEU A 426 -6.05 9.73 28.72
CA LEU A 426 -4.72 9.77 28.09
C LEU A 426 -3.64 10.37 28.99
N ALA A 427 -3.92 11.50 29.65
CA ALA A 427 -2.97 12.16 30.55
C ALA A 427 -2.61 11.31 31.80
N ASP A 428 -3.55 10.50 32.30
CA ASP A 428 -3.31 9.62 33.43
C ASP A 428 -2.54 8.36 33.00
N VAL A 429 -2.81 7.84 31.80
CA VAL A 429 -2.02 6.78 31.16
C VAL A 429 -0.58 7.24 30.96
N GLU A 430 -0.39 8.43 30.40
CA GLU A 430 0.93 9.04 30.20
C GLU A 430 1.68 9.21 31.52
N ALA A 431 1.03 9.77 32.55
CA ALA A 431 1.66 9.93 33.86
C ALA A 431 2.06 8.58 34.49
N ALA A 432 1.23 7.55 34.34
CA ALA A 432 1.52 6.20 34.81
C ALA A 432 2.68 5.57 34.04
N TRP A 433 2.69 5.71 32.71
CA TRP A 433 3.77 5.23 31.84
C TRP A 433 5.10 5.89 32.18
N LEU A 434 5.15 7.23 32.25
CA LEU A 434 6.36 7.96 32.62
C LEU A 434 6.85 7.60 34.03
N GLY A 435 5.91 7.35 34.96
CA GLY A 435 6.23 6.86 36.30
C GLY A 435 6.75 5.43 36.37
N SER A 436 6.57 4.63 35.30
CA SER A 436 7.08 3.26 35.19
C SER A 436 8.53 3.18 34.67
N ILE A 437 9.01 4.24 33.99
CA ILE A 437 10.38 4.34 33.54
C ILE A 437 11.26 4.54 34.78
N LEU A 438 12.13 3.57 35.09
CA LEU A 438 13.01 3.55 36.27
C LEU A 438 14.37 4.19 36.02
#